data_AF-A0A950QVX4-F1
#
_entry.id   AF-A0A950QVX4-F1
#
_cell.length_a   1.000
_cell.length_b   1.000
_cell.length_c   1.000
_cell.angle_alpha   90.00
_cell.angle_beta   90.00
_cell.angle_gamma   90.00
#
_symmetry.space_group_name_H-M   'P 1'
#
loop_
_entity.id
_entity.type
_entity.pdbx_description
1 polymer ?
#
loop_
_entity_poly.entity_id
_entity_poly.type
_entity_poly.pdbx_seq_one_letter_code
_entity_poly.pdbx_strand_id
1 'polypeptide(L)'
;MLLPRVLTAVLFVPVVLAVVWFGGLPFLVFASAITLLGLWEYALIADEGGFPNQLGMSLAGGALMLLSLYLDGAPLGPIAKAPGPIFVLLFWMFFVFLREFVRRDK
;
A
#
# COMPACT_ATOMS: atom_id res chain seq x y z
N MET A 1 -1.93 -27.30 13.96
CA MET A 1 -0.63 -27.25 14.67
C MET A 1 -0.47 -25.89 15.33
N LEU A 2 -0.50 -25.83 16.67
CA LEU A 2 -0.39 -24.57 17.44
C LEU A 2 1.06 -24.06 17.50
N LEU A 3 2.04 -24.96 17.60
CA LEU A 3 3.45 -24.63 17.80
C LEU A 3 4.03 -23.71 16.69
N PRO A 4 3.83 -23.96 15.38
CA PRO A 4 4.34 -23.06 14.34
C PRO A 4 3.73 -21.66 14.42
N ARG A 5 2.45 -21.53 14.81
CA ARG A 5 1.75 -20.24 14.92
C ARG A 5 2.30 -19.41 16.07
N VAL A 6 2.60 -20.05 17.20
CA VAL A 6 3.19 -19.37 18.37
C VAL A 6 4.60 -18.91 18.04
N LEU A 7 5.40 -19.77 17.38
CA LEU A 7 6.77 -19.42 16.99
C LEU A 7 6.81 -18.22 16.02
N THR A 8 5.95 -18.22 14.99
CA THR A 8 5.90 -17.08 14.06
C THR A 8 5.42 -15.82 14.76
N ALA A 9 4.40 -15.88 15.63
CA ALA A 9 3.93 -14.71 16.36
C ALA A 9 5.00 -14.12 17.30
N VAL A 10 5.68 -14.97 18.07
CA VAL A 10 6.74 -14.55 19.01
C VAL A 10 7.91 -13.89 18.28
N LEU A 11 8.21 -14.30 17.03
CA LEU A 11 9.29 -13.73 16.25
C LEU A 11 8.86 -12.49 15.46
N PHE A 12 7.69 -12.51 14.83
CA PHE A 12 7.23 -11.40 13.98
C PHE A 12 6.79 -10.18 14.78
N VAL A 13 6.17 -10.36 15.95
CA VAL A 13 5.69 -9.22 16.75
C VAL A 13 6.86 -8.29 17.15
N PRO A 14 7.98 -8.78 17.73
CA PRO A 14 9.14 -7.94 18.00
C PRO A 14 9.73 -7.30 16.75
N VAL A 15 9.77 -8.01 15.63
CA VAL A 15 10.28 -7.47 14.36
C VAL A 15 9.43 -6.30 13.89
N VAL A 16 8.09 -6.43 13.92
CA VAL A 16 7.17 -5.36 13.56
C VAL A 16 7.37 -4.15 14.48
N LEU A 17 7.45 -4.38 15.80
CA LEU A 17 7.69 -3.32 16.76
C LEU A 17 9.03 -2.60 16.52
N ALA A 18 10.10 -3.34 16.22
CA ALA A 18 11.40 -2.78 15.91
C ALA A 18 11.34 -1.91 14.64
N VAL A 19 10.70 -2.39 13.58
CA VAL A 19 10.54 -1.63 12.33
C VAL A 19 9.75 -0.34 12.55
N VAL A 20 8.67 -0.39 13.33
CA VAL A 20 7.87 0.80 13.69
C VAL A 20 8.69 1.77 14.54
N TRP A 21 9.48 1.26 15.48
CA TRP A 21 10.33 2.06 16.35
C TRP A 21 11.43 2.82 15.58
N PHE A 22 12.10 2.15 14.63
CA PHE A 22 13.12 2.80 13.79
C PHE A 22 12.50 3.77 12.76
N GLY A 23 11.28 3.51 12.30
CA GLY A 23 10.60 4.36 11.32
C GLY A 23 11.37 4.46 10.00
N GLY A 24 11.23 5.60 9.32
CA GLY A 24 12.03 5.96 8.15
C GLY A 24 12.01 4.92 7.02
N LEU A 25 13.20 4.62 6.48
CA LEU A 25 13.36 3.71 5.34
C LEU A 25 13.03 2.24 5.67
N PRO A 26 13.45 1.67 6.83
CA PRO A 26 13.01 0.34 7.24
C PRO A 26 11.49 0.19 7.29
N PHE A 27 10.80 1.18 7.85
CA PHE A 27 9.33 1.20 7.89
C PHE A 27 8.72 1.27 6.49
N LEU A 28 9.26 2.12 5.60
CA LEU A 28 8.80 2.21 4.21
C LEU A 28 8.92 0.88 3.48
N VAL A 29 10.07 0.20 3.58
CA VAL A 29 10.30 -1.10 2.92
C VAL A 29 9.33 -2.15 3.45
N PHE A 30 9.14 -2.20 4.76
CA PHE A 30 8.23 -3.15 5.40
C PHE A 30 6.76 -2.90 5.02
N ALA A 31 6.32 -1.64 5.09
CA ALA A 31 4.97 -1.25 4.68
C ALA A 31 4.72 -1.51 3.19
N SER A 32 5.75 -1.30 2.35
CA SER A 32 5.69 -1.62 0.92
C SER A 32 5.51 -3.11 0.68
N ALA A 33 6.26 -3.96 1.40
CA ALA A 33 6.14 -5.41 1.27
C ALA A 33 4.73 -5.91 1.66
N ILE A 34 4.19 -5.42 2.77
CA ILE A 34 2.82 -5.77 3.20
C ILE A 34 1.78 -5.27 2.19
N THR A 35 1.93 -4.05 1.71
CA THR A 35 1.01 -3.48 0.71
C THR A 35 1.03 -4.26 -0.59
N LEU A 36 2.22 -4.60 -1.10
CA LEU A 36 2.36 -5.40 -2.33
C LEU A 36 1.75 -6.79 -2.17
N LEU A 37 1.97 -7.44 -1.03
CA LEU A 37 1.36 -8.73 -0.72
C LEU A 37 -0.18 -8.62 -0.72
N GLY A 38 -0.73 -7.63 -0.02
CA GLY A 38 -2.18 -7.42 0.04
C GLY A 38 -2.80 -7.07 -1.32
N LEU A 39 -2.11 -6.26 -2.13
CA LEU A 39 -2.55 -5.95 -3.50
C LEU A 39 -2.53 -7.18 -4.41
N TRP A 40 -1.51 -8.04 -4.27
CA TRP A 40 -1.41 -9.28 -5.02
C TRP A 40 -2.50 -10.28 -4.62
N GLU A 41 -2.74 -10.49 -3.31
CA GLU A 41 -3.83 -11.34 -2.82
C GLU A 41 -5.20 -10.82 -3.26
N TYR A 42 -5.41 -9.50 -3.21
CA TYR A 42 -6.63 -8.88 -3.70
C TYR A 42 -6.83 -9.13 -5.20
N ALA A 43 -5.78 -8.97 -6.00
CA ALA A 43 -5.83 -9.22 -7.44
C ALA A 43 -6.15 -10.68 -7.76
N LEU A 44 -5.56 -11.63 -7.01
CA LEU A 44 -5.83 -13.06 -7.16
C LEU A 44 -7.30 -13.38 -6.88
N ILE A 45 -7.85 -12.86 -5.79
CA ILE A 45 -9.26 -13.05 -5.42
C ILE A 45 -10.20 -12.42 -6.48
N ALA A 46 -9.84 -11.24 -7.00
CA ALA A 46 -10.63 -10.57 -8.03
C ALA A 46 -10.64 -11.37 -9.35
N ASP A 47 -9.49 -11.91 -9.76
CA ASP A 47 -9.37 -12.75 -10.95
C ASP A 47 -10.17 -14.06 -10.81
N GLU A 48 -10.06 -14.74 -9.66
CA GLU A 48 -10.81 -15.96 -9.37
C GLU A 48 -12.33 -15.70 -9.28
N GLY A 49 -12.72 -14.53 -8.78
CA GLY A 49 -14.13 -14.12 -8.69
C GLY A 49 -14.73 -13.63 -10.01
N GLY A 50 -13.95 -13.53 -11.08
CA GLY A 50 -14.40 -12.98 -12.37
C GLY A 50 -14.69 -11.48 -12.35
N PHE A 51 -14.18 -10.75 -11.35
CA PHE A 51 -14.32 -9.30 -11.25
C PHE A 51 -13.23 -8.60 -12.07
N PRO A 52 -13.47 -7.36 -12.54
CA PRO A 52 -12.47 -6.60 -13.28
C PRO A 52 -11.25 -6.29 -12.41
N ASN A 53 -10.15 -6.99 -12.65
CA ASN A 53 -8.88 -6.74 -11.98
C ASN A 53 -8.12 -5.58 -12.62
N GLN A 54 -7.72 -4.61 -11.80
CA GLN A 54 -6.95 -3.44 -12.22
C GLN A 54 -5.56 -3.38 -11.58
N LEU A 55 -4.87 -4.51 -11.50
CA LEU A 55 -3.57 -4.67 -10.84
C LEU A 55 -2.59 -3.51 -11.10
N GLY A 56 -2.43 -3.07 -12.36
CA GLY A 56 -1.54 -1.94 -12.68
C GLY A 56 -1.92 -0.63 -12.01
N MET A 57 -3.22 -0.31 -11.91
CA MET A 57 -3.69 0.88 -11.21
C MET A 57 -3.64 0.73 -9.70
N SER A 58 -3.89 -0.47 -9.19
CA SER A 58 -3.77 -0.76 -7.77
C SER A 58 -2.32 -0.64 -7.29
N LEU A 59 -1.35 -1.14 -8.07
CA LEU A 59 0.08 -1.00 -7.78
C LEU A 59 0.54 0.46 -7.81
N ALA A 60 0.16 1.21 -8.85
CA ALA A 60 0.52 2.62 -8.95
C ALA A 60 -0.10 3.45 -7.81
N GLY A 61 -1.37 3.20 -7.47
CA GLY A 61 -2.04 3.84 -6.33
C GLY A 61 -1.40 3.52 -4.99
N GLY A 62 -1.11 2.24 -4.75
CA GLY A 62 -0.41 1.80 -3.54
C GLY A 62 0.97 2.45 -3.39
N ALA A 63 1.75 2.50 -4.48
CA ALA A 63 3.06 3.15 -4.49
C ALA A 63 2.95 4.66 -4.22
N LEU A 64 1.99 5.36 -4.84
CA LEU A 64 1.75 6.78 -4.59
C LEU A 64 1.32 7.06 -3.15
N MET A 65 0.46 6.21 -2.58
CA MET A 65 0.03 6.33 -1.18
C MET A 65 1.18 6.12 -0.20
N LEU A 66 2.00 5.10 -0.41
CA LEU A 66 3.18 4.83 0.41
C LEU A 66 4.19 5.97 0.33
N LEU A 67 4.42 6.50 -0.87
CA LEU A 67 5.30 7.63 -1.07
C LEU A 67 4.76 8.89 -0.37
N SER A 68 3.47 9.18 -0.51
CA SER A 68 2.84 10.31 0.17
C SER A 68 2.98 10.19 1.70
N LEU A 69 2.74 9.00 2.25
CA LEU A 69 2.87 8.74 3.69
C LEU A 69 4.32 8.89 4.18
N TYR A 70 5.30 8.49 3.36
CA TYR A 70 6.71 8.67 3.68
C TYR A 70 7.13 10.15 3.66
N LEU A 71 6.59 10.93 2.73
CA LEU A 71 6.94 12.34 2.54
C LEU A 71 6.19 13.31 3.46
N ASP A 72 5.03 12.92 4.01
CA ASP A 72 4.19 13.74 4.89
C ASP A 72 4.93 14.21 6.17
N GLY A 73 5.96 13.48 6.59
CA GLY A 73 6.81 13.82 7.75
C GLY A 73 8.14 14.50 7.41
N ALA A 74 8.37 14.93 6.16
CA ALA A 74 9.66 15.46 5.74
C ALA A 74 9.98 16.83 6.41
N PRO A 75 11.12 16.97 7.10
CA PRO A 75 11.35 18.11 7.99
C PRO A 75 11.61 19.45 7.29
N LEU A 76 12.10 19.49 6.04
CA LEU A 76 12.47 20.74 5.34
C LEU A 76 12.43 20.62 3.81
N GLY A 77 12.20 21.77 3.14
CA GLY A 77 12.33 21.94 1.69
C GLY A 77 11.01 21.89 0.90
N PRO A 78 11.05 21.89 -0.45
CA PRO A 78 9.86 21.79 -1.29
C PRO A 78 9.01 20.54 -1.01
N ILE A 79 9.65 19.48 -0.49
CA ILE A 79 9.06 18.19 -0.13
C ILE A 79 8.13 18.32 1.08
N ALA A 80 8.36 19.27 1.99
CA ALA A 80 7.46 19.53 3.12
C ALA A 80 6.09 20.07 2.67
N LYS A 81 5.96 20.50 1.41
CA LYS A 81 4.69 20.89 0.77
C LYS A 81 4.12 19.79 -0.13
N ALA A 82 4.65 18.57 -0.03
CA ALA A 82 4.14 17.44 -0.79
C ALA A 82 2.65 17.23 -0.43
N PRO A 83 1.83 16.76 -1.39
CA PRO A 83 0.44 16.47 -1.11
C PRO A 83 0.34 15.35 -0.08
N GLY A 84 -0.44 15.60 0.97
CA GLY A 84 -0.64 14.63 2.04
C GLY A 84 -1.42 13.38 1.57
N PRO A 85 -1.42 12.30 2.36
CA PRO A 85 -1.98 11.00 1.96
C PRO A 85 -3.45 11.06 1.56
N ILE A 86 -4.25 11.89 2.25
CA ILE A 86 -5.68 12.05 1.96
C ILE A 86 -5.88 12.65 0.57
N PHE A 87 -5.09 13.66 0.20
CA PHE A 87 -5.18 14.28 -1.12
C PHE A 87 -4.80 13.26 -2.20
N VAL A 88 -3.71 12.53 -2.01
CA VAL A 88 -3.25 11.51 -2.96
C VAL A 88 -4.30 10.41 -3.13
N LEU A 89 -4.93 9.96 -2.04
CA LEU A 89 -6.02 8.99 -2.07
C LEU A 89 -7.20 9.50 -2.90
N LEU A 90 -7.71 10.69 -2.59
CA LEU A 90 -8.86 11.27 -3.28
C LEU A 90 -8.57 11.51 -4.77
N PHE A 91 -7.39 12.06 -5.06
CA PHE A 91 -6.94 12.31 -6.42
C PHE A 91 -6.81 10.99 -7.19
N TRP A 92 -6.18 9.97 -6.60
CA TRP A 92 -6.03 8.67 -7.26
C TRP A 92 -7.37 7.97 -7.48
N MET A 93 -8.26 7.99 -6.48
CA MET A 93 -9.61 7.45 -6.61
C MET A 93 -10.37 8.11 -7.75
N PHE A 94 -10.29 9.44 -7.88
CA PHE A 94 -10.90 10.16 -9.00
C PHE A 94 -10.40 9.62 -10.35
N PHE A 95 -9.10 9.38 -10.52
CA PHE A 95 -8.55 8.80 -11.76
C PHE A 95 -8.98 7.35 -12.00
N VAL A 96 -9.04 6.53 -10.95
CA VAL A 96 -9.54 5.15 -11.05
C VAL A 96 -11.00 5.14 -11.51
N PHE A 97 -11.85 5.97 -10.91
CA PHE A 97 -13.25 6.12 -11.33
C PHE A 97 -13.36 6.63 -12.76
N LEU A 98 -12.58 7.65 -13.13
CA LEU A 98 -12.62 8.21 -14.48
C LEU A 98 -12.20 7.17 -15.52
N ARG A 99 -11.16 6.37 -15.24
CA ARG A 99 -10.78 5.25 -16.11
C ARG A 99 -11.92 4.24 -16.21
N GLU A 100 -12.60 3.92 -15.12
CA GLU A 100 -13.70 2.97 -15.14
C GLU A 100 -14.89 3.48 -15.97
N PHE A 101 -15.21 4.78 -15.91
CA PHE A 101 -16.21 5.38 -16.80
C PHE A 101 -15.79 5.38 -18.28
N VAL A 102 -14.47 5.47 -18.57
CA VAL A 102 -13.93 5.45 -19.93
C VAL A 102 -13.77 4.03 -20.47
N ARG A 103 -13.62 3.03 -19.59
CA ARG A 103 -13.48 1.62 -19.97
C ARG A 103 -14.79 1.16 -20.61
N ARG A 104 -14.77 0.98 -21.94
CA ARG A 104 -15.93 0.61 -22.76
C ARG A 104 -16.06 -0.89 -23.07
N ASP A 105 -15.29 -1.75 -22.41
CA ASP A 105 -15.33 -3.21 -22.58
C ASP A 105 -15.74 -3.87 -21.24
N LYS A 106 -16.72 -4.79 -21.14
CA LYS A 106 -17.64 -5.47 -22.06
C LYS A 106 -18.88 -5.87 -21.26
#